data_AF-A0A1V5E0X7-F1
#
_entry.id   AF-A0A1V5E0X7-F1
#
_cell.length_a   1.000
_cell.length_b   1.000
_cell.length_c   1.000
_cell.angle_alpha   90.00
_cell.angle_beta   90.00
_cell.angle_gamma   90.00
#
_symmetry.space_group_name_H-M   'P 1'
#
loop_
_entity.id
_entity.type
_entity.pdbx_description
1 polymer ?
#
loop_
_entity_poly.entity_id
_entity_poly.type
_entity_poly.pdbx_seq_one_letter_code
_entity_poly.pdbx_strand_id
1 'polypeptide(L)'
;MNAKHPVVHKQALASFLLLIASIFLLTSGLPLHFAAASRNGTGYHVLMTIHNASALIFVAAALAHVYWNRRSIRIRLLREAGDFLRPGKELTVALAIALGIVAFALSHLFH
;
A
#
# COMPACT_ATOMS: atom_id res chain seq x y z
N MET A 1 3.76 1.51 -42.78
CA MET A 1 3.21 0.75 -41.62
C MET A 1 2.98 1.74 -40.49
N ASN A 2 1.73 2.09 -40.18
CA ASN A 2 1.40 3.02 -39.09
C ASN A 2 1.59 2.30 -37.75
N ALA A 3 2.67 2.61 -37.03
CA ALA A 3 2.85 2.15 -35.66
C ALA A 3 1.76 2.78 -34.79
N LYS A 4 0.72 2.01 -34.47
CA LYS A 4 -0.26 2.42 -33.45
C LYS A 4 0.50 2.53 -32.13
N HIS A 5 0.68 3.74 -31.62
CA HIS A 5 1.23 3.95 -30.29
C HIS A 5 0.40 3.15 -29.27
N PRO A 6 1.02 2.36 -28.38
CA PRO A 6 0.28 1.65 -27.36
C PRO A 6 -0.38 2.70 -26.46
N VAL A 7 -1.72 2.70 -26.43
CA VAL A 7 -2.48 3.53 -25.50
C VAL A 7 -2.28 2.91 -24.12
N VAL A 8 -1.29 3.39 -23.38
CA VAL A 8 -1.06 2.95 -22.00
C VAL A 8 -2.24 3.43 -21.15
N HIS A 9 -3.05 2.49 -20.69
CA HIS A 9 -4.13 2.79 -19.74
C HIS A 9 -3.53 3.29 -18.44
N LYS A 10 -3.81 4.56 -18.09
CA LYS A 10 -3.28 5.24 -16.89
C LYS A 10 -3.52 4.45 -15.59
N GLN A 11 -4.67 3.78 -15.49
CA GLN A 11 -5.00 2.89 -14.37
C GLN A 11 -4.06 1.68 -14.29
N ALA A 12 -3.75 1.05 -15.43
CA ALA A 12 -2.84 -0.08 -15.50
C ALA A 12 -1.40 0.34 -15.15
N LEU A 13 -0.97 1.52 -15.60
CA LEU A 13 0.32 2.09 -15.22
C LEU A 13 0.40 2.32 -13.70
N ALA A 14 -0.63 2.90 -13.09
CA ALA A 14 -0.67 3.11 -11.63
C ALA A 14 -0.58 1.77 -10.87
N SER A 15 -1.33 0.75 -11.30
CA SER A 15 -1.26 -0.60 -10.71
C SER A 15 0.11 -1.26 -10.89
N PHE A 16 0.75 -1.07 -12.04
CA PHE A 16 2.07 -1.60 -12.31
C PHE A 16 3.15 -0.92 -11.45
N LEU A 17 3.09 0.40 -11.32
CA LEU A 17 3.98 1.15 -10.44
C LEU A 17 3.79 0.76 -8.98
N LEU A 18 2.55 0.55 -8.53
CA LEU A 18 2.25 0.03 -7.20
C LEU A 18 2.91 -1.35 -6.97
N LEU A 19 2.79 -2.27 -7.93
CA LEU A 19 3.39 -3.59 -7.83
C LEU A 19 4.93 -3.50 -7.72
N ILE A 20 5.56 -2.75 -8.63
CA ILE A 20 7.01 -2.56 -8.63
C ILE A 20 7.47 -1.93 -7.31
N ALA A 21 6.84 -0.83 -6.89
CA ALA A 21 7.21 -0.13 -5.68
C ALA A 21 7.04 -1.02 -4.43
N SER A 22 6.01 -1.87 -4.40
CA SER A 22 5.81 -2.85 -3.32
C SER A 22 6.94 -3.87 -3.25
N ILE A 23 7.38 -4.40 -4.41
CA ILE A 23 8.51 -5.34 -4.49
C ILE A 23 9.78 -4.67 -3.96
N PHE A 24 10.10 -3.45 -4.42
CA PHE A 24 11.29 -2.74 -3.96
C PHE A 24 11.22 -2.36 -2.48
N LEU A 25 10.05 -1.98 -1.95
CA LEU A 25 9.87 -1.72 -0.52
C LEU A 25 10.17 -2.97 0.31
N LEU A 26 9.69 -4.13 -0.12
CA LEU A 26 9.93 -5.39 0.58
C LEU A 26 11.41 -5.79 0.50
N THR A 27 12.00 -5.75 -0.69
CA THR A 27 13.39 -6.19 -0.91
C THR A 27 14.42 -5.24 -0.33
N SER A 28 14.11 -3.95 -0.17
CA SER A 28 14.97 -2.99 0.55
C SER A 28 14.71 -2.97 2.05
N GLY A 29 13.45 -3.10 2.47
CA GLY A 29 13.03 -3.02 3.87
C GLY A 29 13.47 -4.22 4.71
N LEU A 30 13.39 -5.44 4.17
CA LEU A 30 13.83 -6.66 4.87
C LEU A 30 15.33 -6.59 5.25
N PRO A 31 16.27 -6.34 4.31
CA PRO A 31 17.67 -6.15 4.65
C PRO A 31 17.91 -4.98 5.61
N LEU A 32 17.20 -3.85 5.46
CA LEU A 32 17.32 -2.70 6.36
C LEU A 32 16.91 -3.04 7.78
N HIS A 33 15.85 -3.83 7.96
CA HIS A 33 15.40 -4.28 9.28
C HIS A 33 16.48 -5.07 10.01
N PHE A 34 17.20 -5.96 9.30
CA PHE A 34 18.31 -6.73 9.89
C PHE A 34 19.61 -5.93 10.02
N ALA A 35 19.86 -4.98 9.12
CA ALA A 35 21.03 -4.09 9.16
C ALA A 35 20.85 -2.89 10.11
N ALA A 36 19.68 -2.75 10.74
CA ALA A 36 19.34 -1.62 11.60
C ALA A 36 20.24 -1.51 12.84
N ALA A 37 20.92 -2.58 13.24
CA ALA A 37 21.85 -2.58 14.38
C ALA A 37 23.20 -1.96 14.04
N SER A 38 23.69 -2.10 12.80
CA SER A 38 24.99 -1.54 12.41
C SER A 38 24.88 -0.13 11.85
N ARG A 39 23.76 0.22 11.19
CA ARG A 39 23.48 1.50 10.49
C ARG A 39 24.66 2.12 9.75
N ASN A 40 25.61 1.30 9.32
CA ASN A 40 26.90 1.76 8.78
C ASN A 40 27.21 1.05 7.48
N GLY A 41 27.82 1.81 6.57
CA GLY A 41 28.33 1.31 5.29
C GLY A 41 27.47 1.70 4.09
N THR A 42 28.12 1.77 2.93
CA THR A 42 27.53 2.21 1.66
C THR A 42 26.28 1.40 1.29
N GLY A 43 26.26 0.10 1.58
CA GLY A 43 25.09 -0.77 1.31
C GLY A 43 23.82 -0.35 2.07
N TYR A 44 23.95 0.06 3.34
CA TYR A 44 22.82 0.54 4.14
C TYR A 44 22.24 1.84 3.54
N HIS A 45 23.08 2.78 3.14
CA HIS A 45 22.63 4.03 2.53
C HIS A 45 21.98 3.83 1.17
N VAL A 46 22.49 2.90 0.36
CA VAL A 46 21.88 2.53 -0.93
C VAL A 46 20.50 1.92 -0.70
N LEU A 47 20.38 0.96 0.22
CA LEU A 47 19.09 0.36 0.55
C LEU A 47 18.10 1.40 1.10
N MET A 48 18.52 2.31 2.00
CA MET A 48 17.68 3.40 2.48
C MET A 48 17.21 4.31 1.34
N THR A 49 18.09 4.64 0.40
CA THR A 49 17.75 5.47 -0.76
C THR A 49 16.70 4.79 -1.63
N ILE A 50 16.90 3.49 -1.94
CA ILE A 50 15.94 2.69 -2.71
C ILE A 50 14.61 2.58 -1.96
N HIS A 51 14.64 2.33 -0.65
CA HIS A 51 13.46 2.21 0.19
C HIS A 51 12.63 3.50 0.19
N ASN A 52 13.28 4.64 0.43
CA ASN A 52 12.62 5.95 0.46
C ASN A 52 12.07 6.34 -0.92
N ALA A 53 12.83 6.13 -1.99
CA ALA A 53 12.36 6.41 -3.35
C ALA A 53 11.15 5.54 -3.71
N SER A 54 11.19 4.25 -3.35
CA SER A 54 10.09 3.32 -3.57
C SER A 54 8.85 3.69 -2.75
N ALA A 55 9.02 4.15 -1.51
CA ALA A 55 7.93 4.64 -0.68
C ALA A 55 7.22 5.85 -1.32
N LEU A 56 7.99 6.82 -1.83
CA LEU A 56 7.43 8.00 -2.51
C LEU A 56 6.67 7.60 -3.79
N ILE A 57 7.24 6.71 -4.61
CA ILE A 57 6.58 6.20 -5.81
C ILE A 57 5.31 5.44 -5.44
N PHE A 58 5.35 4.60 -4.39
CA PHE A 58 4.21 3.85 -3.91
C PHE A 58 3.07 4.78 -3.51
N VAL A 59 3.33 5.81 -2.71
CA VAL A 59 2.31 6.78 -2.27
C VAL A 59 1.70 7.51 -3.47
N ALA A 60 2.54 8.02 -4.39
CA ALA A 60 2.06 8.71 -5.58
C ALA A 60 1.21 7.79 -6.48
N ALA A 61 1.66 6.56 -6.70
CA ALA A 61 0.94 5.57 -7.49
C ALA A 61 -0.36 5.11 -6.80
N ALA A 62 -0.37 4.96 -5.47
CA ALA A 62 -1.56 4.64 -4.68
C ALA A 62 -2.62 5.72 -4.82
N LEU A 63 -2.23 6.99 -4.66
CA LEU A 63 -3.13 8.14 -4.84
C LEU A 63 -3.70 8.17 -6.26
N ALA A 64 -2.86 8.00 -7.28
CA ALA A 64 -3.29 7.95 -8.67
C ALA A 64 -4.22 6.76 -8.95
N HIS A 65 -3.91 5.59 -8.39
CA HIS A 65 -4.72 4.38 -8.52
C HIS A 65 -6.11 4.59 -7.89
N VAL A 66 -6.18 5.11 -6.66
CA VAL A 66 -7.47 5.38 -5.99
C VAL A 66 -8.24 6.46 -6.76
N TYR A 67 -7.59 7.54 -7.17
CA TYR A 67 -8.25 8.63 -7.90
C TYR A 67 -8.85 8.16 -9.23
N TRP A 68 -8.08 7.40 -10.03
CA TRP A 68 -8.56 6.91 -11.33
C TRP A 68 -9.49 5.71 -11.24
N ASN A 69 -9.49 4.96 -10.12
CA ASN A 69 -10.40 3.84 -9.90
C ASN A 69 -11.56 4.18 -8.94
N ARG A 70 -11.69 5.44 -8.49
CA ARG A 70 -12.69 5.88 -7.48
C ARG A 70 -14.11 5.42 -7.76
N ARG A 71 -14.54 5.42 -9.04
CA ARG A 71 -15.90 5.00 -9.43
C ARG A 71 -16.08 3.49 -9.23
N SER A 72 -15.09 2.71 -9.64
CA SER A 72 -15.09 1.25 -9.48
C SER A 72 -15.04 0.88 -7.99
N ILE A 73 -14.14 1.52 -7.24
CA ILE A 73 -14.00 1.35 -5.79
C ILE A 73 -15.32 1.68 -5.08
N ARG A 74 -15.96 2.81 -5.40
CA ARG A 74 -17.24 3.19 -4.80
C ARG A 74 -18.36 2.21 -5.12
N ILE A 75 -18.47 1.74 -6.36
CA ILE A 75 -19.50 0.77 -6.75
C ILE A 75 -19.29 -0.55 -6.00
N ARG A 76 -18.04 -1.02 -5.92
CA ARG A 76 -17.69 -2.22 -5.16
C ARG A 76 -17.97 -2.06 -3.67
N LEU A 77 -17.57 -0.94 -3.07
CA LEU A 77 -17.85 -0.61 -1.67
C LEU A 77 -19.34 -0.52 -1.38
N LEU A 78 -20.15 0.07 -2.26
CA LEU A 78 -21.61 0.14 -2.06
C LEU A 78 -22.28 -1.23 -2.20
N ARG A 79 -21.80 -2.06 -3.13
CA ARG A 79 -22.28 -3.43 -3.29
C ARG A 79 -21.90 -4.30 -2.10
N GLU A 80 -20.65 -4.24 -1.68
CA GLU A 80 -20.15 -4.92 -0.50
C GLU A 80 -20.85 -4.37 0.76
N ALA A 81 -21.07 -3.06 0.89
CA ALA A 81 -21.83 -2.48 1.99
C ALA A 81 -23.27 -3.02 2.03
N GLY A 82 -23.95 -3.17 0.89
CA GLY A 82 -25.25 -3.84 0.82
C GLY A 82 -25.22 -5.29 1.33
N ASP A 83 -24.10 -5.99 1.12
CA ASP A 83 -23.87 -7.36 1.62
C ASP A 83 -23.39 -7.39 3.10
N PHE A 84 -22.70 -6.34 3.56
CA PHE A 84 -22.18 -6.17 4.93
C PHE A 84 -23.21 -5.59 5.91
N LEU A 85 -24.22 -4.85 5.43
CA LEU A 85 -25.33 -4.27 6.20
C LEU A 85 -26.33 -5.33 6.74
N ARG A 86 -25.90 -6.60 6.86
CA ARG A 86 -26.67 -7.64 7.56
C ARG A 86 -26.39 -7.52 9.07
N PRO A 87 -27.39 -7.15 9.91
CA PRO A 87 -27.19 -6.51 11.22
C PRO A 87 -26.34 -7.27 12.28
N GLY A 88 -26.17 -8.59 12.15
CA GLY A 88 -25.50 -9.41 13.16
C GLY A 88 -23.97 -9.48 13.04
N LYS A 89 -23.41 -9.29 11.84
CA LYS A 89 -21.96 -9.40 11.61
C LYS A 89 -21.21 -8.08 11.82
N GLU A 90 -21.93 -6.96 11.77
CA GLU A 90 -21.39 -5.60 11.85
C GLU A 90 -20.78 -5.26 13.21
N LEU A 91 -21.46 -5.60 14.31
CA LEU A 91 -20.93 -5.35 15.65
C LEU A 91 -19.57 -6.02 15.83
N THR A 92 -19.43 -7.25 15.34
CA THR A 92 -18.21 -8.04 15.51
C THR A 92 -17.06 -7.47 14.69
N VAL A 93 -17.31 -7.06 13.44
CA VAL A 93 -16.27 -6.46 12.57
C VAL A 93 -15.87 -5.08 13.07
N ALA A 94 -16.83 -4.24 13.45
CA ALA A 94 -16.56 -2.93 14.03
C ALA A 94 -15.76 -3.05 15.33
N LEU A 95 -16.12 -4.01 16.20
CA LEU A 95 -15.39 -4.30 17.43
C LEU A 95 -13.97 -4.81 17.13
N ALA A 96 -13.80 -5.68 16.14
CA ALA A 96 -12.49 -6.20 15.74
C ALA A 96 -11.57 -5.10 15.19
N ILE A 97 -12.09 -4.19 14.36
CA ILE A 97 -11.33 -3.05 13.84
C ILE A 97 -10.97 -2.09 14.98
N ALA A 98 -11.91 -1.76 15.86
CA ALA A 98 -11.65 -0.91 17.02
C ALA A 98 -10.58 -1.52 17.94
N LEU A 99 -10.68 -2.82 18.23
CA LEU A 99 -9.67 -3.54 19.01
C LEU A 99 -8.31 -3.58 18.32
N GLY A 100 -8.27 -3.77 16.99
CA GLY A 100 -7.03 -3.73 16.21
C GLY A 100 -6.34 -2.37 16.27
N ILE A 101 -7.11 -1.27 16.13
CA ILE A 101 -6.59 0.10 16.25
C ILE A 101 -6.06 0.36 17.67
N VAL A 102 -6.79 -0.07 18.70
CA VAL A 102 -6.36 0.08 20.10
C VAL A 102 -5.11 -0.74 20.39
N ALA A 103 -5.05 -2.00 19.95
CA ALA A 103 -3.87 -2.85 20.13
C ALA A 103 -2.65 -2.28 19.39
N PHE A 104 -2.83 -1.76 18.17
CA PHE A 104 -1.78 -1.10 17.42
C PHE A 104 -1.29 0.18 18.12
N ALA A 105 -2.20 1.03 18.59
CA ALA A 105 -1.84 2.23 19.34
C ALA A 105 -1.11 1.91 20.66
N LEU A 106 -1.53 0.85 21.37
CA LEU A 106 -0.88 0.38 22.59
C LEU A 106 0.48 -0.27 22.31
N SER A 107 0.69 -0.87 21.15
CA SER A 107 2.00 -1.46 20.80
C SER A 107 3.11 -0.41 20.71
N HIS A 108 2.76 0.85 20.45
CA HIS A 108 3.68 1.99 20.44
C HIS A 108 4.00 2.54 21.84
N LEU A 109 3.27 2.15 22.89
CA LEU A 109 3.55 2.57 24.28
C LEU A 109 4.57 1.65 24.99
N PHE A 110 4.85 0.48 24.43
CA PHE A 110 5.79 -0.50 24.97
C PHE A 110 7.05 -0.70 24.11
N HIS A 111 7.30 0.21 23.16
CA HIS A 111 8.52 0.27 22.33
C HIS A 111 9.28 1.58 22.57
#